data_AF-A0A536Y9N2-F1
#
_entry.id   AF-A0A536Y9N2-F1
#
_cell.length_a   1.000
_cell.length_b   1.000
_cell.length_c   1.000
_cell.angle_alpha   90.00
_cell.angle_beta   90.00
_cell.angle_gamma   90.00
#
_symmetry.space_group_name_H-M   'P 1'
#
loop_
_entity.id
_entity.type
_entity.pdbx_description
1 polymer ?
#
loop_
_entity_poly.entity_id
_entity_poly.type
_entity_poly.pdbx_seq_one_letter_code
_entity_poly.pdbx_strand_id
1 'polypeptide(L)' 'MGKGDKRTFRGKVFKGSHGKTRPRKPKKKAKRPA' A
#
# COMPACT_ATOMS: atom_id res chain seq x y z
N MET A 1 3.09 2.23 14.61
CA MET A 1 2.28 3.17 13.79
C MET A 1 0.81 2.77 13.86
N GLY A 2 -0.05 3.66 14.38
CA GLY A 2 -1.45 3.35 14.69
C GLY A 2 -2.42 3.47 13.51
N LYS A 3 -3.71 3.23 13.78
CA LYS A 3 -4.80 3.35 12.79
C LYS A 3 -4.98 4.76 12.21
N GLY A 4 -4.47 5.79 12.90
CA GLY A 4 -4.54 7.19 12.43
C GLY A 4 -3.47 7.57 11.40
N ASP A 5 -2.39 6.79 11.29
CA ASP A 5 -1.27 7.16 10.42
C ASP A 5 -1.53 6.75 8.96
N LYS A 6 -1.93 7.74 8.16
CA LYS A 6 -2.24 7.64 6.72
C LYS A 6 -1.03 7.26 5.85
N ARG A 7 0.20 7.30 6.37
CA ARG A 7 1.38 6.87 5.62
C ARG A 7 1.53 5.35 5.65
N THR A 8 0.96 4.69 6.65
CA THR A 8 1.08 3.24 6.83
C THR A 8 0.01 2.43 6.12
N PHE A 9 0.28 1.12 5.97
CA PHE A 9 -0.73 0.17 5.53
C PHE A 9 -1.94 0.16 6.47
N ARG A 10 -1.72 0.02 7.79
CA ARG A 10 -2.80 -0.05 8.79
C ARG A 10 -3.69 1.18 8.79
N GLY A 11 -3.13 2.39 8.74
CA GLY A 11 -3.94 3.60 8.68
C GLY A 11 -4.67 3.79 7.35
N LYS A 12 -4.10 3.34 6.23
CA LYS A 12 -4.82 3.32 4.94
C LYS A 12 -5.94 2.29 4.89
N VAL A 13 -5.76 1.13 5.55
CA VAL A 13 -6.83 0.13 5.71
C VAL A 13 -7.98 0.72 6.52
N PHE A 14 -7.68 1.32 7.67
CA PHE A 14 -8.72 1.90 8.55
C PHE A 14 -9.49 3.04 7.87
N LYS A 15 -8.80 3.94 7.17
CA LYS A 15 -9.45 5.03 6.41
C LYS A 15 -10.18 4.54 5.14
N GLY A 16 -9.93 3.31 4.67
CA GLY A 16 -10.44 2.83 3.38
C GLY A 16 -9.73 3.38 2.14
N SER A 17 -8.67 4.19 2.30
CA SER A 17 -7.94 4.81 1.17
C SER A 17 -6.82 3.93 0.60
N HIS A 18 -6.35 4.23 -0.61
CA HIS A 18 -5.23 3.57 -1.27
C HIS A 18 -4.02 4.50 -1.43
N GLY A 19 -2.84 3.93 -1.68
CA GLY A 19 -1.64 4.68 -2.08
C GLY A 19 -0.40 3.79 -2.08
N LYS A 20 0.81 4.39 -2.04
CA LYS A 20 2.09 3.66 -2.13
C LYS A 20 2.17 2.43 -1.22
N THR A 21 1.78 2.60 0.04
CA THR A 21 1.80 1.54 1.07
C THR A 21 0.60 0.60 1.06
N ARG A 22 -0.55 0.97 0.46
CA ARG A 22 -1.74 0.10 0.27
C ARG A 22 -2.19 0.18 -1.20
N PRO A 23 -1.48 -0.51 -2.11
CA PRO A 23 -1.80 -0.45 -3.54
C PRO A 23 -3.10 -1.20 -3.86
N ARG A 24 -3.83 -0.77 -4.90
CA ARG A 24 -5.09 -1.42 -5.35
C ARG A 24 -4.83 -2.72 -6.10
N LYS A 25 -3.76 -2.74 -6.87
CA LYS A 25 -3.30 -3.90 -7.62
C LYS A 25 -1.88 -4.20 -7.17
N PRO A 26 -1.48 -5.47 -7.03
CA PRO A 26 -0.08 -5.79 -6.82
C PRO A 26 0.74 -5.12 -7.92
N LYS A 27 1.82 -4.42 -7.56
CA LYS A 27 2.73 -3.89 -8.58
C LYS A 27 3.18 -5.08 -9.42
N LYS A 28 2.96 -5.02 -10.73
CA LYS A 28 3.52 -6.00 -11.67
C LYS A 28 5.02 -6.04 -11.38
N LYS A 29 5.50 -7.18 -10.88
CA LYS A 29 6.95 -7.39 -10.74
C LYS A 29 7.50 -7.28 -12.17
N ALA A 30 8.32 -6.27 -12.42
CA ALA A 30 9.07 -6.22 -13.67
C ALA A 30 9.80 -7.56 -13.79
N LYS A 31 9.56 -8.31 -14.87
CA LYS A 31 10.30 -9.55 -15.11
C LYS A 31 11.77 -9.17 -15.06
N ARG A 32 12.53 -9.80 -14.15
CA ARG A 32 13.99 -9.68 -14.16
C ARG A 32 14.45 -10.12 -15.56
N PRO A 33 15.21 -9.30 -16.30
CA PRO A 33 15.90 -9.81 -17.47
C PRO A 33 16.85 -10.92 -17.01
N ALA A 34 16.88 -12.01 -17.78
CA ALA A 34 17.75 -13.16 -17.56
C ALA A 34 19.21 -12.75 -17.78
#